data_AF-A0A954NZM5-F1
#
_entry.id   AF-A0A954NZM5-F1
#
_cell.length_a   1.000
_cell.length_b   1.000
_cell.length_c   1.000
_cell.angle_alpha   90.00
_cell.angle_beta   90.00
_cell.angle_gamma   90.00
#
_symmetry.space_group_name_H-M   'P 1'
#
loop_
_entity.id
_entity.type
_entity.pdbx_description
1 polymer ?
#
loop_
_entity_poly.entity_id
_entity_poly.type
_entity_poly.pdbx_seq_one_letter_code
_entity_poly.pdbx_strand_id
1 'polypeptide(L)'
;MQALVKRKKEEGLWLEEVPLPEYGLDDVLIEVDRTGICGTDVHIYNWDDWAQKTIPVPMVVGHEFVGKIVAMGDNVRDFKIGDVVSGEGHVVCGHCRNCLAGRRHLCADTKGVGVNRPGAFAEYLSLPKTNVWYHDRSIDADIQSIFDPFGNAVHTALAFPVLGEDVLITGAG
;
A
#
# COMPACT_ATOMS: atom_id res chain seq x y z
N MET A 1 -0.81 15.09 12.11
CA MET A 1 0.21 14.73 11.11
C MET A 1 -0.17 15.34 9.77
N GLN A 2 0.81 15.74 8.98
CA GLN A 2 0.61 16.18 7.60
C GLN A 2 0.23 14.99 6.72
N ALA A 3 -0.72 15.18 5.81
CA ALA A 3 -1.13 14.17 4.83
C ALA A 3 -1.69 14.81 3.55
N LEU A 4 -1.52 14.13 2.41
CA LEU A 4 -2.25 14.44 1.17
C LEU A 4 -3.59 13.71 1.17
N VAL A 5 -4.65 14.50 1.18
CA VAL A 5 -6.04 14.03 1.30
C VAL A 5 -6.78 14.30 0.01
N LYS A 6 -7.52 13.31 -0.48
CA LYS A 6 -8.63 13.53 -1.42
C LYS A 6 -9.80 14.14 -0.64
N ARG A 7 -9.74 15.46 -0.42
CA ARG A 7 -10.69 16.20 0.43
C ARG A 7 -12.05 16.42 -0.22
N LYS A 8 -12.07 16.58 -1.54
CA LYS A 8 -13.26 16.96 -2.30
C LYS A 8 -13.46 16.05 -3.51
N LYS A 9 -14.69 16.01 -4.00
CA LYS A 9 -15.10 15.29 -5.21
C LYS A 9 -14.79 16.12 -6.47
N GLU A 10 -13.56 16.59 -6.59
CA GLU A 10 -13.04 17.36 -7.73
C GLU A 10 -11.57 17.00 -7.97
N GLU A 11 -11.00 17.44 -9.09
CA GLU A 11 -9.57 17.27 -9.39
C GLU A 11 -8.69 17.87 -8.28
N GLY A 12 -7.60 17.17 -7.94
CA GLY A 12 -6.61 17.61 -6.96
C GLY A 12 -6.50 16.76 -5.70
N LEU A 13 -5.48 17.10 -4.91
CA LEU A 13 -5.21 16.61 -3.55
C LEU A 13 -4.87 17.81 -2.67
N TRP A 14 -5.19 17.71 -1.37
CA TRP A 14 -4.99 18.80 -0.41
C TRP A 14 -4.08 18.36 0.71
N LEU A 15 -3.06 19.17 1.00
CA LEU A 15 -2.22 19.00 2.18
C LEU A 15 -3.01 19.46 3.40
N GLU A 16 -3.34 18.54 4.30
CA GLU A 16 -4.10 18.81 5.52
C GLU A 16 -3.39 18.24 6.75
N GLU A 17 -3.68 18.85 7.91
CA GLU A 17 -3.39 18.21 9.19
C GLU A 17 -4.53 17.26 9.56
N VAL A 18 -4.19 15.98 9.70
CA VAL A 18 -5.11 14.92 10.13
C VAL A 18 -4.65 14.30 11.45
N PRO A 19 -5.56 13.66 12.22
CA PRO A 19 -5.17 12.93 13.42
C PRO A 19 -4.16 11.82 13.11
N LEU A 20 -3.34 11.46 14.11
CA LEU A 20 -2.52 10.24 14.01
C LEU A 20 -3.45 9.02 13.84
N PRO A 21 -3.06 8.03 13.01
CA PRO A 21 -3.89 6.87 12.79
C PRO A 21 -3.89 6.00 14.05
N GLU A 22 -5.06 5.52 14.43
CA GLU A 22 -5.20 4.49 15.45
C GLU A 22 -4.69 3.15 14.90
N TYR A 23 -4.12 2.33 15.78
CA TYR A 23 -3.65 0.99 15.47
C TYR A 23 -4.15 0.01 16.54
N GLY A 24 -4.65 -1.14 16.11
CA GLY A 24 -5.18 -2.18 16.98
C GLY A 24 -4.10 -3.11 17.55
N LEU A 25 -4.55 -4.15 18.26
CA LEU A 25 -3.67 -5.14 18.89
C LEU A 25 -2.77 -5.90 17.90
N ASP A 26 -3.22 -6.05 16.65
CA ASP A 26 -2.51 -6.80 15.60
C ASP A 26 -1.92 -5.90 14.50
N ASP A 27 -1.91 -4.59 14.73
CA ASP A 27 -1.43 -3.61 13.78
C ASP A 27 -0.05 -3.05 14.20
N VAL A 28 0.68 -2.52 13.22
CA VAL A 28 1.87 -1.71 13.44
C VAL A 28 1.58 -0.27 13.01
N LEU A 29 2.21 0.67 13.70
CA LEU A 29 2.29 2.07 13.28
C LEU A 29 3.64 2.31 12.63
N ILE A 30 3.61 2.78 11.39
CA ILE A 30 4.79 3.01 10.56
C ILE A 30 4.94 4.51 10.36
N GLU A 31 6.12 5.05 10.66
CA GLU A 31 6.55 6.38 10.22
C GLU A 31 7.05 6.25 8.77
N VAL A 32 6.37 6.91 7.85
CA VAL A 32 6.66 6.82 6.41
C VAL A 32 7.90 7.67 6.08
N ASP A 33 8.88 7.08 5.40
CA ASP A 33 10.11 7.77 4.97
C ASP A 33 10.06 8.17 3.49
N ARG A 34 9.63 7.25 2.61
CA ARG A 34 9.47 7.48 1.18
C ARG A 34 8.19 6.85 0.66
N THR A 35 7.65 7.42 -0.40
CA THR A 35 6.44 6.94 -1.06
C THR A 35 6.56 7.08 -2.57
N GLY A 36 6.08 6.05 -3.29
CA GLY A 36 5.96 6.04 -4.74
C GLY A 36 4.63 6.63 -5.21
N ILE A 37 4.57 7.06 -6.46
CA ILE A 37 3.34 7.54 -7.11
C ILE A 37 3.02 6.59 -8.25
N CYS A 38 1.84 5.97 -8.17
CA CYS A 38 1.35 5.05 -9.18
C CYS A 38 0.35 5.72 -10.13
N GLY A 39 0.06 5.07 -11.25
CA GLY A 39 -1.05 5.46 -12.13
C GLY A 39 -2.39 5.55 -11.40
N THR A 40 -2.62 4.71 -10.39
CA THR A 40 -3.79 4.81 -9.50
C THR A 40 -3.88 6.18 -8.82
N ASP A 41 -2.77 6.72 -8.31
CA ASP A 41 -2.78 8.03 -7.65
C ASP A 41 -3.08 9.17 -8.64
N VAL A 42 -2.68 9.00 -9.92
CA VAL A 42 -3.03 9.93 -11.00
C VAL A 42 -4.53 9.87 -11.32
N HIS A 43 -5.14 8.68 -11.35
CA HIS A 43 -6.60 8.54 -11.48
C HIS A 43 -7.33 9.25 -10.32
N ILE A 44 -6.84 9.07 -9.09
CA ILE A 44 -7.37 9.75 -7.91
C ILE A 44 -7.25 11.27 -8.05
N TYR A 45 -6.06 11.78 -8.41
CA TYR A 45 -5.80 13.21 -8.59
C TYR A 45 -6.76 13.80 -9.64
N ASN A 46 -6.83 13.21 -10.84
CA ASN A 46 -7.68 13.66 -11.95
C ASN A 46 -9.18 13.54 -11.66
N TRP A 47 -9.56 12.75 -10.65
CA TRP A 47 -10.95 12.52 -10.27
C TRP A 47 -11.83 11.97 -11.41
N ASP A 48 -11.28 11.01 -12.15
CA ASP A 48 -11.98 10.38 -13.27
C ASP A 48 -13.09 9.40 -12.82
N ASP A 49 -13.73 8.76 -13.81
CA ASP A 49 -14.82 7.80 -13.59
C ASP A 49 -14.47 6.64 -12.66
N TRP A 50 -13.21 6.20 -12.65
CA TRP A 50 -12.77 5.13 -11.74
C TRP A 50 -12.66 5.67 -10.32
N ALA A 51 -12.02 6.83 -10.14
CA ALA A 51 -11.84 7.44 -8.82
C ALA A 51 -13.20 7.81 -8.18
N GLN A 52 -14.12 8.37 -8.97
CA GLN A 52 -15.47 8.74 -8.52
C GLN A 52 -16.28 7.56 -7.97
N LYS A 53 -16.05 6.35 -8.51
CA LYS A 53 -16.76 5.12 -8.08
C LYS A 53 -16.08 4.43 -6.90
N THR A 54 -14.77 4.62 -6.73
CA THR A 54 -13.94 3.78 -5.86
C THR A 54 -13.50 4.49 -4.58
N ILE A 55 -13.22 5.80 -4.67
CA ILE A 55 -12.52 6.53 -3.62
C ILE A 55 -13.51 7.25 -2.71
N PRO A 56 -13.55 6.93 -1.39
CA PRO A 56 -14.30 7.71 -0.42
C PRO A 56 -13.72 9.13 -0.30
N VAL A 57 -14.56 10.09 0.04
CA VAL A 57 -14.13 11.47 0.31
C VAL A 57 -14.67 11.89 1.69
N PRO A 58 -13.82 12.33 2.64
CA PRO A 58 -12.36 12.50 2.51
C PRO A 58 -11.55 11.20 2.67
N MET A 59 -10.36 11.13 2.08
CA MET A 59 -9.44 9.98 2.20
C MET A 59 -7.97 10.40 2.09
N VAL A 60 -7.11 9.90 2.97
CA VAL A 60 -5.63 9.97 2.79
C VAL A 60 -5.23 8.93 1.76
N VAL A 61 -4.48 9.32 0.73
CA VAL A 61 -4.18 8.46 -0.45
C VAL A 61 -2.72 7.96 -0.42
N GLY A 62 -2.27 7.30 -1.49
CA GLY A 62 -0.92 6.70 -1.58
C GLY A 62 -0.85 5.28 -1.03
N HIS A 63 -0.18 4.39 -1.76
CA HIS A 63 -0.15 2.96 -1.43
C HIS A 63 1.22 2.30 -1.62
N GLU A 64 2.18 3.01 -2.22
CA GLU A 64 3.55 2.54 -2.41
C GLU A 64 4.45 3.27 -1.41
N PHE A 65 5.10 2.56 -0.48
CA PHE A 65 5.88 3.21 0.56
C PHE A 65 6.96 2.32 1.20
N VAL A 66 7.91 2.97 1.85
CA VAL A 66 8.78 2.38 2.88
C VAL A 66 8.83 3.30 4.09
N GLY A 67 8.97 2.70 5.27
CA GLY A 67 9.05 3.41 6.53
C GLY A 67 9.64 2.57 7.64
N LYS A 68 9.53 3.07 8.87
CA LYS A 68 9.99 2.38 10.08
C LYS A 68 8.85 2.14 11.05
N ILE A 69 8.83 0.98 11.68
CA ILE A 69 7.86 0.71 12.74
C ILE A 69 8.19 1.57 13.95
N VAL A 70 7.26 2.41 14.39
CA VAL A 70 7.42 3.30 15.57
C VAL A 70 6.57 2.87 16.76
N ALA A 71 5.49 2.13 16.51
CA ALA A 71 4.69 1.48 17.55
C ALA A 71 4.02 0.22 17.00
N MET A 72 3.53 -0.64 17.88
CA MET A 72 2.83 -1.86 17.49
C MET A 72 1.87 -2.31 18.57
N GLY A 73 0.82 -3.02 18.17
CA GLY A 73 -0.14 -3.61 19.09
C GLY A 73 0.44 -4.79 19.88
N ASP A 74 -0.21 -5.09 21.00
CA ASP A 74 0.25 -6.09 21.96
C ASP A 74 0.29 -7.53 21.42
N ASN A 75 -0.28 -7.84 20.25
CA ASN A 75 -0.22 -9.17 19.63
C ASN A 75 0.85 -9.26 18.53
N VAL A 76 1.57 -8.20 18.23
CA VAL A 76 2.65 -8.20 17.24
C VAL A 76 3.90 -8.82 17.87
N ARG A 77 4.44 -9.88 17.25
CA ARG A 77 5.63 -10.62 17.73
C ARG A 77 6.70 -10.78 16.66
N ASP A 78 6.32 -10.65 15.40
CA ASP A 78 7.16 -10.92 14.24
C ASP A 78 8.12 -9.75 13.90
N PHE A 79 7.88 -8.58 14.50
CA PHE A 79 8.58 -7.33 14.22
C PHE A 79 9.05 -6.63 15.49
N LYS A 80 9.96 -5.66 15.32
CA LYS A 80 10.50 -4.80 16.36
C LYS A 80 10.36 -3.32 15.97
N ILE A 81 10.27 -2.46 16.99
CA ILE A 81 10.31 -1.02 16.79
C ILE A 81 11.67 -0.68 16.14
N GLY A 82 11.64 0.11 15.08
CA GLY A 82 12.78 0.49 14.26
C GLY A 82 13.05 -0.40 13.05
N ASP A 83 12.34 -1.53 12.88
CA ASP A 83 12.45 -2.31 11.65
C ASP A 83 12.01 -1.49 10.44
N VAL A 84 12.77 -1.59 9.34
CA VAL A 84 12.46 -0.94 8.06
C VAL A 84 11.53 -1.85 7.29
N VAL A 85 10.37 -1.32 6.90
CA VAL A 85 9.28 -2.11 6.33
C VAL A 85 8.57 -1.36 5.21
N SER A 86 8.04 -2.13 4.26
CA SER A 86 6.96 -1.71 3.37
C SER A 86 5.69 -2.50 3.73
N GLY A 87 4.64 -2.35 2.93
CA GLY A 87 3.44 -3.15 3.08
C GLY A 87 2.87 -3.66 1.77
N GLU A 88 2.21 -4.82 1.84
CA GLU A 88 1.26 -5.27 0.84
C GLU A 88 0.00 -4.40 0.91
N GLY A 89 -0.33 -3.71 -0.18
CA GLY A 89 -1.44 -2.74 -0.24
C GLY A 89 -2.84 -3.38 -0.09
N HIS A 90 -2.98 -4.69 -0.35
CA HIS A 90 -4.25 -5.40 -0.26
C HIS A 90 -4.46 -6.04 1.12
N VAL A 91 -5.21 -5.37 1.98
CA VAL A 91 -5.67 -5.94 3.26
C VAL A 91 -6.84 -6.87 3.00
N VAL A 92 -6.66 -8.17 3.26
CA VAL A 92 -7.63 -9.22 2.93
C VAL A 92 -8.41 -9.69 4.16
N CYS A 93 -9.62 -10.22 3.96
CA CYS A 93 -10.47 -10.67 5.07
C CYS A 93 -10.00 -11.98 5.75
N GLY A 94 -9.13 -12.77 5.10
CA GLY A 94 -8.59 -14.01 5.66
C GLY A 94 -9.55 -15.20 5.71
N HIS A 95 -10.86 -15.00 5.52
CA HIS A 95 -11.88 -16.04 5.71
C HIS A 95 -12.70 -16.39 4.44
N CYS A 96 -12.62 -15.60 3.36
CA CYS A 96 -13.37 -15.91 2.13
C CYS A 96 -12.77 -17.11 1.37
N ARG A 97 -13.54 -17.68 0.43
CA ARG A 97 -13.12 -18.83 -0.40
C ARG A 97 -11.73 -18.63 -1.05
N ASN A 98 -11.44 -17.41 -1.52
CA ASN A 98 -10.16 -17.12 -2.16
C ASN A 98 -9.02 -17.03 -1.14
N CYS A 99 -9.26 -16.43 0.03
CA CYS A 99 -8.27 -16.39 1.12
C CYS A 99 -7.92 -17.80 1.62
N LEU A 100 -8.93 -18.63 1.87
CA LEU A 100 -8.73 -20.00 2.36
C LEU A 100 -8.06 -20.91 1.31
N ALA A 101 -8.21 -20.59 0.03
CA ALA A 101 -7.54 -21.28 -1.07
C ALA A 101 -6.16 -20.70 -1.42
N GLY A 102 -5.61 -19.80 -0.60
CA GLY A 102 -4.30 -19.16 -0.84
C GLY A 102 -4.28 -18.07 -1.92
N ARG A 103 -5.41 -17.83 -2.61
CA ARG A 103 -5.55 -16.79 -3.65
C ARG A 103 -5.94 -15.45 -3.03
N ARG A 104 -5.13 -14.95 -2.10
CA ARG A 104 -5.43 -13.73 -1.32
C ARG A 104 -5.57 -12.48 -2.20
N HIS A 105 -4.80 -12.38 -3.28
CA HIS A 105 -4.93 -11.32 -4.29
C HIS A 105 -6.31 -11.28 -4.99
N LEU A 106 -7.15 -12.31 -4.83
CA LEU A 106 -8.52 -12.36 -5.32
C LEU A 106 -9.55 -12.26 -4.18
N CYS A 107 -9.19 -11.72 -3.02
CA CYS A 107 -10.12 -11.60 -1.91
C CYS A 107 -11.32 -10.72 -2.28
N ALA A 108 -12.53 -11.22 -2.02
CA ALA A 108 -13.78 -10.54 -2.36
C ALA A 108 -14.02 -9.26 -1.53
N ASP A 109 -13.40 -9.18 -0.36
CA ASP A 109 -13.59 -8.11 0.62
C ASP A 109 -12.30 -7.28 0.82
N THR A 110 -11.45 -7.23 -0.20
CA THR A 110 -10.15 -6.55 -0.13
C THR A 110 -10.30 -5.06 0.19
N LYS A 111 -9.47 -4.57 1.11
CA LYS A 111 -9.30 -3.15 1.40
C LYS A 111 -7.93 -2.67 0.94
N GLY A 112 -7.91 -1.74 0.00
CA GLY A 112 -6.70 -1.12 -0.54
C GLY A 112 -6.25 0.05 0.33
N VAL A 113 -5.01 -0.02 0.82
CA VAL A 113 -4.29 1.14 1.38
C VAL A 113 -4.32 2.27 0.35
N GLY A 114 -4.63 3.49 0.77
CA GLY A 114 -4.69 4.67 -0.10
C GLY A 114 -5.86 4.72 -1.09
N VAL A 115 -6.74 3.70 -1.10
CA VAL A 115 -7.88 3.60 -2.01
C VAL A 115 -9.20 3.62 -1.23
N ASN A 116 -9.38 2.67 -0.31
CA ASN A 116 -10.60 2.54 0.51
C ASN A 116 -10.31 2.32 2.01
N ARG A 117 -9.02 2.42 2.41
CA ARG A 117 -8.56 2.75 3.76
C ARG A 117 -7.44 3.81 3.68
N PRO A 118 -7.14 4.56 4.76
CA PRO A 118 -6.10 5.58 4.75
C PRO A 118 -4.75 5.07 4.24
N GLY A 119 -4.11 5.89 3.42
CA GLY A 119 -2.88 5.59 2.68
C GLY A 119 -1.60 6.17 3.27
N ALA A 120 -0.53 6.05 2.48
CA ALA A 120 0.85 6.34 2.85
C ALA A 120 1.34 7.74 2.44
N PHE A 121 0.55 8.56 1.74
CA PHE A 121 0.87 9.99 1.57
C PHE A 121 0.56 10.77 2.86
N ALA A 122 1.19 10.34 3.95
CA ALA A 122 1.08 10.90 5.29
C ALA A 122 2.36 10.58 6.07
N GLU A 123 2.61 11.29 7.17
CA GLU A 123 3.77 11.01 8.02
C GLU A 123 3.69 9.64 8.70
N TYR A 124 2.48 9.12 8.94
CA TYR A 124 2.27 7.81 9.58
C TYR A 124 1.17 6.98 8.91
N LEU A 125 1.35 5.66 8.90
CA LEU A 125 0.40 4.67 8.41
C LEU A 125 0.24 3.53 9.43
N SER A 126 -1.00 3.15 9.71
CA SER A 126 -1.31 1.95 10.50
C SER A 126 -1.59 0.78 9.55
N LEU A 127 -0.97 -0.38 9.75
CA LEU A 127 -1.14 -1.55 8.88
C LEU A 127 -1.19 -2.85 9.71
N PRO A 128 -2.06 -3.84 9.37
CA PRO A 128 -2.04 -5.14 10.02
C PRO A 128 -0.69 -5.82 9.85
N LYS A 129 -0.18 -6.49 10.89
CA LYS A 129 1.11 -7.19 10.85
C LYS A 129 1.22 -8.20 9.70
N THR A 130 0.09 -8.76 9.25
CA THR A 130 0.01 -9.71 8.13
C THR A 130 0.29 -9.09 6.76
N ASN A 131 0.27 -7.76 6.67
CA ASN A 131 0.52 -6.98 5.47
C ASN A 131 1.89 -6.32 5.48
N VAL A 132 2.67 -6.45 6.57
CA VAL A 132 3.97 -5.81 6.71
C VAL A 132 5.06 -6.68 6.10
N TRP A 133 5.97 -6.08 5.35
CA TRP A 133 7.12 -6.76 4.76
C TRP A 133 8.43 -6.13 5.23
N TYR A 134 9.32 -6.95 5.80
CA TYR A 134 10.65 -6.50 6.23
C TYR A 134 11.55 -6.21 5.04
N HIS A 135 12.35 -5.15 5.15
CA HIS A 135 13.39 -4.80 4.19
C HIS A 135 14.79 -4.90 4.80
N ASP A 136 15.71 -5.44 4.01
CA ASP A 136 17.12 -5.30 4.31
C ASP A 136 17.54 -3.83 4.16
N ARG A 137 18.18 -3.30 5.21
CA ARG A 137 18.65 -1.90 5.27
C ARG A 137 19.75 -1.59 4.26
N SER A 138 20.38 -2.59 3.65
CA SER A 138 21.36 -2.38 2.59
C SER A 138 20.73 -1.98 1.25
N ILE A 139 19.42 -2.19 1.08
CA ILE A 139 18.69 -1.76 -0.12
C ILE A 139 18.40 -0.26 0.01
N ASP A 140 18.59 0.48 -1.08
CA ASP A 140 18.29 1.91 -1.12
C ASP A 140 16.80 2.18 -0.84
N ALA A 141 16.50 3.22 -0.05
CA ALA A 141 15.15 3.52 0.38
C ALA A 141 14.20 3.86 -0.78
N ASP A 142 14.70 4.50 -1.84
CA ASP A 142 13.88 4.80 -3.02
C ASP A 142 13.48 3.49 -3.72
N ILE A 143 14.38 2.50 -3.77
CA ILE A 143 14.09 1.16 -4.29
C ILE A 143 13.13 0.40 -3.38
N GLN A 144 13.31 0.46 -2.06
CA GLN A 144 12.39 -0.19 -1.10
C GLN A 144 10.96 0.34 -1.24
N SER A 145 10.80 1.64 -1.53
CA SER A 145 9.49 2.31 -1.64
C SER A 145 8.61 1.80 -2.79
N ILE A 146 9.22 1.19 -3.81
CA ILE A 146 8.53 0.69 -5.02
C ILE A 146 8.40 -0.84 -5.04
N PHE A 147 8.49 -1.52 -3.89
CA PHE A 147 8.32 -2.98 -3.85
C PHE A 147 6.90 -3.43 -4.17
N ASP A 148 5.88 -2.61 -3.88
CA ASP A 148 4.49 -2.90 -4.25
C ASP A 148 4.31 -2.99 -5.78
N PRO A 149 4.68 -1.96 -6.59
CA PRO A 149 4.59 -2.06 -8.05
C PRO A 149 5.58 -3.08 -8.62
N PHE A 150 6.75 -3.26 -8.00
CA PHE A 150 7.67 -4.33 -8.39
C PHE A 150 7.03 -5.72 -8.22
N GLY A 151 6.23 -5.91 -7.17
CA GLY A 151 5.43 -7.12 -6.96
C GLY A 151 4.47 -7.41 -8.10
N ASN A 152 3.85 -6.39 -8.70
CA ASN A 152 2.99 -6.55 -9.88
C ASN A 152 3.76 -7.06 -11.10
N ALA A 153 4.96 -6.51 -11.34
CA ALA A 153 5.85 -6.96 -12.41
C ALA A 153 6.31 -8.41 -12.19
N VAL A 154 6.72 -8.75 -10.95
CA VAL A 154 7.11 -10.11 -10.56
C VAL A 154 5.96 -11.10 -10.74
N HIS A 155 4.76 -10.74 -10.28
CA HIS A 155 3.57 -11.59 -10.44
C HIS A 155 3.28 -11.89 -11.92
N THR A 156 3.35 -10.87 -12.78
CA THR A 156 3.11 -11.01 -14.22
C THR A 156 4.19 -11.84 -14.89
N ALA A 157 5.47 -11.54 -14.64
CA ALA A 157 6.60 -12.23 -15.26
C ALA A 157 6.68 -13.71 -14.86
N LEU A 158 6.28 -14.06 -13.63
CA LEU A 158 6.30 -15.43 -13.13
C LEU A 158 5.01 -16.22 -13.40
N ALA A 159 3.98 -15.59 -13.99
CA ALA A 159 2.74 -16.28 -14.35
C ALA A 159 2.93 -17.32 -15.47
N PHE A 160 4.01 -17.20 -16.25
CA PHE A 160 4.34 -18.07 -17.38
C PHE A 160 5.83 -18.42 -17.39
N PRO A 161 6.23 -19.58 -17.96
CA PRO A 161 7.64 -19.90 -18.15
C PRO A 161 8.21 -19.04 -19.29
N VAL A 162 8.90 -17.96 -18.94
CA VAL A 162 9.46 -17.00 -19.92
C VAL A 162 10.97 -17.15 -20.16
N LEU A 163 11.62 -18.10 -19.47
CA LEU A 163 13.06 -18.29 -19.59
C LEU A 163 13.44 -18.83 -20.97
N GLY A 164 14.20 -18.03 -21.73
CA GLY A 164 14.66 -18.41 -23.08
C GLY A 164 13.63 -18.18 -24.19
N GLU A 165 12.52 -17.52 -23.88
CA GLU A 165 11.45 -17.22 -24.83
C GLU A 165 11.55 -15.78 -25.36
N ASP A 166 10.99 -15.53 -26.55
CA ASP A 166 10.78 -14.19 -27.07
C ASP A 166 9.53 -13.57 -26.42
N VAL A 167 9.71 -12.50 -25.64
CA VAL A 167 8.63 -11.86 -24.87
C VAL A 167 8.38 -10.44 -25.39
N LEU A 168 7.11 -10.13 -25.71
CA LEU A 168 6.67 -8.78 -26.01
C LEU A 168 6.06 -8.13 -24.76
N ILE A 169 6.63 -7.00 -24.33
CA ILE A 169 6.07 -6.14 -23.28
C ILE A 169 5.41 -4.93 -23.96
N THR A 170 4.08 -4.83 -23.89
CA THR A 170 3.32 -3.70 -24.43
C THR A 170 3.00 -2.69 -23.33
N GLY A 171 3.87 -1.70 -23.15
CA GLY A 171 3.77 -0.66 -22.11
C GLY A 171 5.11 -0.52 -21.37
N ALA A 172 5.66 0.70 -21.31
CA ALA A 172 6.98 0.99 -20.73
C ALA A 172 6.89 2.15 -19.72
N GLY A 173 5.81 2.15 -18.94
CA GLY A 173 5.54 3.12 -17.86
C GLY A 173 5.82 2.53 -16.49
#